data_AF-A0A3D6EKQ5-F1
#
_entry.id   AF-A0A3D6EKQ5-F1
#
_cell.length_a   1.000
_cell.length_b   1.000
_cell.length_c   1.000
_cell.angle_alpha   90.00
_cell.angle_beta   90.00
_cell.angle_gamma   90.00
#
_symmetry.space_group_name_H-M   'P 1'
#
loop_
_entity.id
_entity.type
_entity.pdbx_description
1 polymer ?
#
loop_
_entity_poly.entity_id
_entity_poly.type
_entity_poly.pdbx_seq_one_letter_code
_entity_poly.pdbx_strand_id
1 'polypeptide(L)'
;MLLCAYALHAPGITLADWTLLNTPQQARELFKIDVLQCIVFSLLILQGLARLVRNPRVFTGLALAIAIFVPVVAPHLWASGMADGLWLPIRGLFNGNPDRGVQALFPLFPWIAFPAFGAFLGGLYRHLRVMPVEGQARWSEARFLAGLAILGALLLAWGTSAQESWLWGGTWIQQNGVWMLQSRTGAFTYSELGAIANTTLPSVAARLGWILLAGVLMGAVELIRPRWTGPNPIKAASAESLLLYMLHLNLLFSVLLAPAVIGLTGWGWGSLGWTGTLLLTAAVIGLNLWAGIAWQKVRQTPDLMRSLQHKAVAALGIWCVLGGWWTVRHFLQSPELAKEPYAFLNAARARKGLPPTPDGLCRDPEEYFREAGRRKLHLSPEAKADITRLIQARSGGTR
;
A
#
# COMPACT_ATOMS: atom_id res chain seq x y z
N MET A 1 10.08 5.43 10.20
CA MET A 1 8.82 5.21 9.44
C MET A 1 8.93 5.68 8.01
N LEU A 2 9.30 6.94 7.70
CA LEU A 2 9.44 7.39 6.30
C LEU A 2 10.42 6.50 5.50
N LEU A 3 11.59 6.20 6.09
CA LEU A 3 12.56 5.28 5.48
C LEU A 3 11.98 3.88 5.23
N CYS A 4 11.19 3.35 6.16
CA CYS A 4 10.52 2.04 6.00
C CYS A 4 9.48 2.07 4.88
N ALA A 5 8.76 3.19 4.73
CA ALA A 5 7.74 3.36 3.70
C ALA A 5 8.37 3.38 2.29
N TYR A 6 9.48 4.10 2.11
CA TYR A 6 10.24 4.05 0.85
C TYR A 6 10.95 2.72 0.64
N ALA A 7 11.43 2.07 1.70
CA ALA A 7 12.10 0.77 1.59
C ALA A 7 11.17 -0.34 1.07
N LEU A 8 9.85 -0.25 1.30
CA LEU A 8 8.87 -1.20 0.74
C LEU A 8 8.69 -1.06 -0.78
N HIS A 9 8.98 0.11 -1.33
CA HIS A 9 8.96 0.37 -2.77
C HIS A 9 10.37 0.44 -3.36
N ALA A 10 11.38 -0.01 -2.62
CA ALA A 10 12.71 -0.11 -3.14
C ALA A 10 12.74 -1.05 -4.36
N PRO A 11 13.52 -0.73 -5.41
CA PRO A 11 13.70 -1.62 -6.56
C PRO A 11 14.20 -3.02 -6.15
N GLY A 12 14.90 -3.10 -5.01
CA GLY A 12 15.22 -4.33 -4.33
C GLY A 12 15.96 -4.08 -3.01
N ILE A 13 16.35 -5.17 -2.34
CA ILE A 13 17.10 -5.13 -1.08
C ILE A 13 18.61 -5.10 -1.34
N THR A 14 19.05 -5.40 -2.55
CA THR A 14 20.47 -5.56 -2.88
C THR A 14 21.06 -4.32 -3.54
N LEU A 15 22.35 -4.06 -3.32
CA LEU A 15 23.06 -2.93 -3.92
C LEU A 15 23.04 -3.03 -5.46
N ALA A 16 23.08 -4.24 -6.00
CA ALA A 16 22.93 -4.49 -7.43
C ALA A 16 21.56 -4.04 -7.96
N ASP A 17 20.48 -4.24 -7.20
CA ASP A 17 19.13 -3.77 -7.56
C ASP A 17 19.04 -2.25 -7.62
N TRP A 18 19.76 -1.53 -6.75
CA TRP A 18 19.76 -0.07 -6.74
C TRP A 18 20.62 0.55 -7.85
N THR A 19 21.64 -0.17 -8.32
CA THR A 19 22.67 0.38 -9.21
C THR A 19 22.58 -0.12 -10.64
N LEU A 20 22.47 -1.44 -10.83
CA LEU A 20 22.64 -2.08 -12.14
C LEU A 20 21.36 -2.78 -12.64
N LEU A 21 20.56 -3.34 -11.74
CA LEU A 21 19.32 -4.04 -12.06
C LEU A 21 18.07 -3.15 -11.93
N ASN A 22 18.25 -1.86 -11.62
CA ASN A 22 17.13 -0.92 -11.53
C ASN A 22 16.57 -0.60 -12.92
N THR A 23 15.28 -0.82 -13.14
CA THR A 23 14.61 -0.33 -14.36
C THR A 23 13.97 1.04 -14.13
N PRO A 24 13.76 1.84 -15.20
CA PRO A 24 13.04 3.12 -15.06
C PRO A 24 11.65 2.97 -14.44
N GLN A 25 10.98 1.83 -14.63
CA GLN A 25 9.69 1.54 -14.01
C GLN A 25 9.85 1.28 -12.50
N GLN A 26 10.80 0.44 -12.08
CA GLN A 26 11.06 0.20 -10.65
C GLN A 26 11.47 1.48 -9.92
N ALA A 27 12.26 2.35 -10.58
CA ALA A 27 12.59 3.66 -10.03
C ALA A 27 11.37 4.58 -9.86
N ARG A 28 10.35 4.47 -10.72
CA ARG A 28 9.09 5.22 -10.56
C ARG A 28 8.22 4.61 -9.46
N GLU A 29 8.21 3.29 -9.30
CA GLU A 29 7.49 2.60 -8.21
C GLU A 29 7.99 3.07 -6.83
N LEU A 30 9.26 3.47 -6.69
CA LEU A 30 9.78 4.08 -5.45
C LEU A 30 8.97 5.31 -5.00
N PHE A 31 8.37 6.04 -5.94
CA PHE A 31 7.55 7.21 -5.69
C PHE A 31 6.06 6.91 -5.61
N LYS A 32 5.67 5.63 -5.71
CA LYS A 32 4.31 5.21 -5.41
C LYS A 32 3.98 5.55 -3.97
N ILE A 33 2.84 6.20 -3.78
CA ILE A 33 2.34 6.53 -2.45
C ILE A 33 1.42 5.39 -1.98
N ASP A 34 1.89 4.68 -0.96
CA ASP A 34 1.15 3.66 -0.22
C ASP A 34 0.75 4.18 1.17
N VAL A 35 -0.02 3.38 1.90
CA VAL A 35 -0.64 3.76 3.17
C VAL A 35 0.38 4.19 4.22
N LEU A 36 1.61 3.65 4.23
CA LEU A 36 2.65 4.10 5.17
C LEU A 36 3.13 5.52 4.88
N GLN A 37 3.37 5.89 3.61
CA GLN A 37 3.69 7.28 3.27
C GLN A 37 2.51 8.18 3.63
N CYS A 38 1.28 7.77 3.30
CA CYS A 38 0.07 8.49 3.68
C CYS A 38 0.00 8.76 5.19
N ILE A 39 0.20 7.73 6.02
CA ILE A 39 0.21 7.86 7.48
C ILE A 39 1.32 8.80 7.93
N VAL A 40 2.55 8.63 7.43
CA VAL A 40 3.69 9.47 7.84
C VAL A 40 3.45 10.93 7.48
N PHE A 41 3.05 11.23 6.25
CA PHE A 41 2.76 12.60 5.82
C PHE A 41 1.58 13.20 6.60
N SER A 42 0.51 12.43 6.81
CA SER A 42 -0.63 12.87 7.62
C SER A 42 -0.21 13.21 9.05
N LEU A 43 0.58 12.36 9.70
CA LEU A 43 1.09 12.60 11.05
C LEU A 43 2.04 13.79 11.10
N LEU A 44 2.91 13.98 10.10
CA LEU A 44 3.79 15.15 10.00
C LEU A 44 2.99 16.45 9.87
N ILE A 45 1.96 16.47 9.02
CA ILE A 45 1.06 17.61 8.83
C ILE A 45 0.33 17.92 10.13
N LEU A 46 -0.29 16.92 10.76
CA LEU A 46 -1.02 17.10 12.02
C LEU A 46 -0.10 17.50 13.17
N GLN A 47 1.11 16.94 13.24
CA GLN A 47 2.11 17.30 14.24
C GLN A 47 2.63 18.74 14.03
N GLY A 48 2.85 19.14 12.78
CA GLY A 48 3.19 20.51 12.43
C GLY A 48 2.09 21.47 12.86
N LEU A 49 0.83 21.14 12.54
CA LEU A 49 -0.34 21.90 12.94
C LEU A 49 -0.47 22.01 14.47
N ALA A 50 -0.25 20.93 15.21
CA ALA A 50 -0.27 20.93 16.67
C ALA A 50 0.78 21.87 17.25
N ARG A 51 1.99 21.92 16.67
CA ARG A 51 3.07 22.83 17.10
C ARG A 51 2.80 24.28 16.77
N LEU A 52 2.14 24.55 15.64
CA LEU A 52 1.79 25.91 15.20
C LEU A 52 0.66 26.49 16.06
N VAL A 53 -0.42 25.72 16.25
CA VAL A 53 -1.64 26.19 16.92
C VAL A 53 -1.45 26.29 18.44
N ARG A 54 -0.65 25.39 19.04
CA ARG A 54 -0.34 25.24 20.49
C ARG A 54 -1.53 25.06 21.43
N ASN A 55 -2.73 25.50 21.05
CA ASN A 55 -3.98 25.35 21.78
C ASN A 55 -4.66 24.01 21.43
N PRO A 56 -4.81 23.08 22.40
CA PRO A 56 -5.39 21.76 22.14
C PRO A 56 -6.83 21.80 21.62
N ARG A 57 -7.65 22.80 22.02
CA ARG A 57 -9.05 22.91 21.59
C ARG A 57 -9.13 23.32 20.13
N VAL A 58 -8.34 24.33 19.75
CA VAL A 58 -8.25 24.81 18.36
C VAL A 58 -7.68 23.71 17.46
N PHE A 59 -6.64 23.00 17.91
CA PHE A 59 -6.09 21.85 17.19
C PHE A 59 -7.16 20.76 16.95
N THR A 60 -7.93 20.40 17.98
CA THR A 60 -9.02 19.42 17.86
C THR A 60 -10.07 19.86 16.83
N GLY A 61 -10.46 21.14 16.85
CA GLY A 61 -11.39 21.71 15.88
C GLY A 61 -10.83 21.71 14.45
N LEU A 62 -9.56 22.07 14.27
CA LEU A 62 -8.90 22.07 12.96
C LEU A 62 -8.72 20.65 12.42
N ALA A 63 -8.45 19.67 13.28
CA ALA A 63 -8.39 18.26 12.87
C ALA A 63 -9.75 17.78 12.33
N LEU A 64 -10.85 18.17 12.96
CA LEU A 64 -12.19 17.90 12.44
C LEU A 64 -12.45 18.64 11.12
N ALA A 65 -12.04 19.90 11.02
CA ALA A 65 -12.17 20.67 9.79
C ALA A 65 -11.43 20.00 8.62
N ILE A 66 -10.20 19.52 8.82
CA ILE A 66 -9.44 18.75 7.82
C ILE A 66 -10.17 17.45 7.47
N ALA A 67 -10.66 16.72 8.46
CA ALA A 67 -11.36 15.45 8.25
C ALA A 67 -12.63 15.58 7.39
N ILE A 68 -13.29 16.74 7.41
CA ILE A 68 -14.48 17.03 6.61
C ILE A 68 -14.10 17.67 5.27
N PHE A 69 -13.22 18.68 5.30
CA PHE A 69 -12.88 19.48 4.12
C PHE A 69 -12.18 18.64 3.04
N VAL A 70 -11.23 17.79 3.43
CA VAL A 70 -10.43 17.04 2.46
C VAL A 70 -11.28 16.07 1.63
N PRO A 71 -12.17 15.23 2.19
CA PRO A 71 -13.07 14.38 1.39
C PRO A 71 -14.11 15.13 0.56
N VAL A 72 -14.44 16.38 0.89
CA VAL A 72 -15.32 17.22 0.06
C VAL A 72 -14.60 17.69 -1.19
N VAL A 73 -13.32 18.05 -1.05
CA VAL A 73 -12.50 18.59 -2.16
C VAL A 73 -11.86 17.48 -3.00
N ALA A 74 -11.52 16.34 -2.39
CA ALA A 74 -10.86 15.20 -3.04
C ALA A 74 -11.50 14.75 -4.38
N PRO A 75 -12.82 14.53 -4.51
CA PRO A 75 -13.40 14.10 -5.79
C PRO A 75 -13.17 15.13 -6.90
N HIS A 76 -13.22 16.42 -6.58
CA HIS A 76 -12.97 17.50 -7.54
C HIS A 76 -11.50 17.55 -7.97
N LEU A 77 -10.56 17.32 -7.05
CA LEU A 77 -9.13 17.26 -7.36
C LEU A 77 -8.79 16.09 -8.29
N TRP A 78 -9.42 14.94 -8.08
CA TRP A 78 -9.22 13.76 -8.90
C TRP A 78 -9.88 13.91 -10.29
N ALA A 79 -11.07 14.49 -10.33
CA ALA A 79 -11.81 14.78 -11.55
C ALA A 79 -11.08 15.77 -12.49
N SER A 80 -10.52 16.84 -11.92
CA SER A 80 -9.88 17.90 -12.70
C SER A 80 -8.44 17.58 -13.13
N GLY A 81 -7.84 16.49 -12.63
CA GLY A 81 -6.43 16.19 -12.87
C GLY A 81 -5.50 17.31 -12.37
N MET A 82 -5.87 18.03 -11.29
CA MET A 82 -5.17 19.25 -10.83
C MET A 82 -3.67 19.06 -10.56
N ALA A 83 -3.19 17.82 -10.41
CA ALA A 83 -1.80 17.48 -10.15
C ALA A 83 -1.05 16.89 -11.37
N ASP A 84 -1.63 16.90 -12.56
CA ASP A 84 -1.11 16.13 -13.70
C ASP A 84 0.20 16.70 -14.30
N GLY A 85 0.48 17.98 -14.03
CA GLY A 85 1.75 18.63 -14.37
C GLY A 85 2.82 18.61 -13.28
N LEU A 86 2.50 18.08 -12.09
CA LEU A 86 3.44 18.08 -10.95
C LEU A 86 4.47 16.97 -11.05
N TRP A 87 5.59 17.14 -10.36
CA TRP A 87 6.58 16.09 -10.22
C TRP A 87 5.97 14.86 -9.53
N LEU A 88 6.31 13.67 -10.04
CA LEU A 88 5.72 12.38 -9.63
C LEU A 88 5.58 12.18 -8.10
N PRO A 89 6.58 12.51 -7.26
CA PRO A 89 6.49 12.30 -5.82
C PRO A 89 5.43 13.20 -5.15
N ILE A 90 5.19 14.38 -5.71
CA ILE A 90 4.22 15.35 -5.19
C ILE A 90 2.84 15.01 -5.72
N ARG A 91 2.72 14.67 -7.01
CA ARG A 91 1.46 14.29 -7.65
C ARG A 91 0.76 13.16 -6.89
N GLY A 92 1.50 12.09 -6.56
CA GLY A 92 0.95 10.94 -5.84
C GLY A 92 0.40 11.25 -4.45
N LEU A 93 0.68 12.43 -3.88
CA LEU A 93 0.06 12.89 -2.65
C LEU A 93 -1.33 13.51 -2.88
N PHE A 94 -1.64 14.01 -4.08
CA PHE A 94 -2.89 14.72 -4.36
C PHE A 94 -3.93 13.85 -5.07
N ASN A 95 -3.53 13.00 -6.01
CA ASN A 95 -4.45 12.12 -6.73
C ASN A 95 -3.91 10.68 -6.89
N GLY A 96 -4.85 9.74 -7.07
CA GLY A 96 -4.58 8.32 -7.30
C GLY A 96 -4.78 7.90 -8.76
N ASN A 97 -4.81 8.86 -9.69
CA ASN A 97 -5.00 8.58 -11.10
C ASN A 97 -3.72 7.94 -11.68
N PRO A 98 -3.83 6.93 -12.58
CA PRO A 98 -2.67 6.33 -13.20
C PRO A 98 -1.88 7.37 -14.02
N ASP A 99 -0.57 7.46 -13.79
CA ASP A 99 0.33 8.33 -14.55
C ASP A 99 1.70 7.70 -14.73
N ARG A 100 2.24 7.77 -15.95
CA ARG A 100 3.58 7.24 -16.32
C ARG A 100 3.82 5.79 -15.84
N GLY A 101 2.76 4.99 -15.76
CA GLY A 101 2.80 3.60 -15.32
C GLY A 101 2.74 3.40 -13.80
N VAL A 102 2.49 4.43 -12.99
CA VAL A 102 2.37 4.34 -11.53
C VAL A 102 1.01 4.86 -11.07
N GLN A 103 0.43 4.19 -10.07
CA GLN A 103 -0.82 4.61 -9.45
C GLN A 103 -0.65 4.70 -7.93
N ALA A 104 -0.93 5.87 -7.35
CA ALA A 104 -0.96 6.04 -5.91
C ALA A 104 -2.23 5.39 -5.33
N LEU A 105 -2.05 4.39 -4.47
CA LEU A 105 -3.17 3.67 -3.85
C LEU A 105 -3.79 4.49 -2.71
N PHE A 106 -2.96 5.21 -1.97
CA PHE A 106 -3.37 5.99 -0.79
C PHE A 106 -2.78 7.42 -0.84
N PRO A 107 -3.21 8.30 -1.77
CA PRO A 107 -2.84 9.72 -1.75
C PRO A 107 -3.30 10.42 -0.45
N LEU A 108 -2.83 11.62 -0.13
CA LEU A 108 -3.35 12.36 1.03
C LEU A 108 -4.82 12.75 0.87
N PHE A 109 -5.31 12.94 -0.37
CA PHE A 109 -6.70 13.28 -0.65
C PHE A 109 -7.41 12.03 -1.19
N PRO A 110 -8.38 11.43 -0.47
CA PRO A 110 -9.01 11.92 0.76
C PRO A 110 -8.35 11.42 2.07
N TRP A 111 -7.35 10.56 1.99
CA TRP A 111 -7.01 9.62 3.07
C TRP A 111 -6.45 10.25 4.36
N ILE A 112 -5.96 11.50 4.31
CA ILE A 112 -5.60 12.27 5.52
C ILE A 112 -6.78 12.48 6.47
N ALA A 113 -8.01 12.36 5.96
CA ALA A 113 -9.22 12.45 6.77
C ALA A 113 -9.26 11.42 7.90
N PHE A 114 -8.71 10.21 7.70
CA PHE A 114 -8.72 9.17 8.73
C PHE A 114 -7.80 9.52 9.92
N PRO A 115 -6.51 9.85 9.74
CA PRO A 115 -5.68 10.35 10.83
C PRO A 115 -6.20 11.64 11.46
N ALA A 116 -6.74 12.58 10.66
CA ALA A 116 -7.28 13.84 11.17
C ALA A 116 -8.51 13.60 12.05
N PHE A 117 -9.41 12.71 11.65
CA PHE A 117 -10.55 12.30 12.47
C PHE A 117 -10.10 11.55 13.72
N GLY A 118 -9.08 10.70 13.63
CA GLY A 118 -8.45 10.07 14.79
C GLY A 118 -7.88 11.09 15.79
N ALA A 119 -7.23 12.15 15.31
CA ALA A 119 -6.74 13.24 16.15
C ALA A 119 -7.89 14.02 16.81
N PHE A 120 -8.98 14.26 16.09
CA PHE A 120 -10.21 14.84 16.65
C PHE A 120 -10.77 13.96 17.78
N LEU A 121 -10.90 12.66 17.57
CA LEU A 121 -11.38 11.73 18.59
C LEU A 121 -10.44 11.64 19.79
N GLY A 122 -9.13 11.74 19.58
CA GLY A 122 -8.15 11.83 20.67
C GLY A 122 -8.33 13.11 21.50
N GLY A 123 -8.62 14.24 20.85
CA GLY A 123 -8.98 15.50 21.51
C GLY A 123 -10.28 15.38 22.31
N LEU A 124 -11.30 14.74 21.74
CA LEU A 124 -12.58 14.47 22.40
C LEU A 124 -12.40 13.55 23.62
N TYR A 125 -11.63 12.47 23.46
CA TYR A 125 -11.29 11.57 24.56
C TYR A 125 -10.58 12.32 25.68
N ARG A 126 -9.57 13.14 25.37
CA ARG A 126 -8.88 13.96 26.37
C ARG A 126 -9.86 14.86 27.12
N HIS A 127 -10.78 15.51 26.42
CA HIS A 127 -11.73 16.44 27.02
C HIS A 127 -12.81 15.76 27.88
N LEU A 128 -13.34 14.61 27.43
CA LEU A 128 -14.44 13.90 28.10
C LEU A 128 -13.97 12.93 29.19
N ARG A 129 -12.78 12.36 29.06
CA ARG A 129 -12.27 11.34 29.99
C ARG A 129 -11.11 11.81 30.85
N VAL A 130 -10.12 12.46 30.24
CA VAL A 130 -8.82 12.66 30.89
C VAL A 130 -8.74 13.96 31.66
N MET A 131 -9.35 15.04 31.18
CA MET A 131 -9.35 16.31 31.91
C MET A 131 -10.22 16.21 33.17
N PRO A 132 -9.62 16.29 34.36
CA PRO A 132 -10.36 16.15 35.60
C PRO A 132 -11.26 17.37 35.81
N VAL A 133 -12.49 17.11 36.20
CA VAL A 133 -13.33 18.10 36.90
C VAL A 133 -13.53 17.49 38.27
N GLU A 134 -13.15 18.23 39.33
CA GLU A 134 -13.33 17.78 40.72
C GLU A 134 -12.69 16.40 41.02
N GLY A 135 -11.55 16.09 40.40
CA GLY A 135 -10.80 14.86 40.65
C GLY A 135 -11.36 13.59 40.01
N GLN A 136 -12.44 13.67 39.20
CA GLN A 136 -12.98 12.53 38.46
C GLN A 136 -12.99 12.73 36.94
N ALA A 137 -12.93 11.61 36.22
CA ALA A 137 -13.20 11.56 34.78
C ALA A 137 -14.68 11.86 34.52
N ARG A 138 -15.00 12.76 33.60
CA ARG A 138 -16.41 13.14 33.34
C ARG A 138 -17.22 11.95 32.83
N TRP A 139 -16.63 11.11 31.99
CA TRP A 139 -17.28 9.96 31.37
C TRP A 139 -16.61 8.64 31.76
N SER A 140 -17.42 7.60 32.03
CA SER A 140 -16.93 6.23 32.16
C SER A 140 -16.50 5.67 30.81
N GLU A 141 -15.69 4.61 30.81
CA GLU A 141 -15.21 3.97 29.58
C GLU A 141 -16.36 3.44 28.73
N ALA A 142 -17.32 2.77 29.36
CA ALA A 142 -18.52 2.25 28.70
C ALA A 142 -19.35 3.36 28.06
N ARG A 143 -19.52 4.52 28.74
CA ARG A 143 -20.23 5.68 28.18
C ARG A 143 -19.52 6.24 26.95
N PHE A 144 -18.20 6.34 26.98
CA PHE A 144 -17.42 6.79 25.83
C PHE A 144 -17.53 5.83 24.65
N LEU A 145 -17.40 4.52 24.89
CA LEU A 145 -17.56 3.49 23.85
C LEU A 145 -18.97 3.49 23.26
N ALA A 146 -20.02 3.67 24.07
CA ALA A 146 -21.39 3.81 23.58
C ALA A 146 -21.55 5.05 22.69
N GLY A 147 -20.97 6.19 23.09
CA GLY A 147 -20.95 7.39 22.26
C GLY A 147 -20.24 7.18 20.91
N LEU A 148 -19.10 6.48 20.91
CA LEU A 148 -18.41 6.10 19.67
C LEU A 148 -19.24 5.14 18.80
N ALA A 149 -19.98 4.20 19.41
CA ALA A 149 -20.84 3.28 18.68
C ALA A 149 -21.98 4.01 17.97
N ILE A 150 -22.63 4.94 18.68
CA ILE A 150 -23.70 5.77 18.12
C ILE A 150 -23.15 6.62 16.97
N LEU A 151 -22.02 7.30 17.18
CA LEU A 151 -21.37 8.08 16.13
C LEU A 151 -20.99 7.20 14.92
N GLY A 152 -20.42 6.02 15.17
CA GLY A 152 -20.06 5.07 14.13
C GLY A 152 -21.27 4.59 13.32
N ALA A 153 -22.37 4.26 13.98
CA ALA A 153 -23.62 3.87 13.34
C ALA A 153 -24.24 5.01 12.51
N LEU A 154 -24.23 6.23 13.04
CA LEU A 154 -24.74 7.42 12.32
C LEU A 154 -23.90 7.72 11.07
N LEU A 155 -22.57 7.70 11.19
CA LEU A 155 -21.67 7.91 10.06
C LEU A 155 -21.79 6.80 9.01
N LEU A 156 -21.97 5.55 9.45
CA LEU A 156 -22.20 4.42 8.56
C LEU A 156 -23.51 4.58 7.78
N ALA A 157 -24.63 4.81 8.49
CA ALA A 157 -25.95 4.94 7.89
C ALA A 157 -26.07 6.15 6.96
N TRP A 158 -25.51 7.30 7.37
CA TRP A 158 -25.46 8.48 6.51
C TRP A 158 -24.55 8.25 5.30
N GLY A 159 -23.34 7.71 5.52
CA GLY A 159 -22.39 7.48 4.45
C GLY A 159 -22.92 6.54 3.38
N THR A 160 -23.56 5.44 3.76
CA THR A 160 -24.15 4.49 2.80
C THR A 160 -25.35 5.07 2.07
N SER A 161 -26.25 5.78 2.75
CA SER A 161 -27.43 6.39 2.11
C SER A 161 -27.11 7.58 1.22
N ALA A 162 -26.10 8.38 1.57
CA ALA A 162 -25.72 9.58 0.82
C ALA A 162 -24.75 9.30 -0.34
N GLN A 163 -24.08 8.14 -0.38
CA GLN A 163 -23.10 7.83 -1.41
C GLN A 163 -23.72 7.78 -2.82
N GLU A 164 -24.94 7.22 -2.94
CA GLU A 164 -25.63 7.16 -4.23
C GLU A 164 -26.01 8.55 -4.75
N SER A 165 -26.68 9.35 -3.91
CA SER A 165 -27.15 10.68 -4.30
C SER A 165 -26.03 11.67 -4.59
N TRP A 166 -24.87 11.52 -3.93
CA TRP A 166 -23.74 12.44 -4.12
C TRP A 166 -23.04 12.25 -5.47
N LEU A 167 -22.72 11.00 -5.84
CA LEU A 167 -21.93 10.69 -7.04
C LEU A 167 -22.78 10.44 -8.26
N TRP A 168 -23.94 9.80 -8.08
CA TRP A 168 -24.80 9.35 -9.17
C TRP A 168 -26.00 10.27 -9.37
N GLY A 169 -26.04 11.40 -8.66
CA GLY A 169 -27.02 12.47 -8.85
C GLY A 169 -26.77 13.23 -10.15
N GLY A 170 -27.41 12.80 -11.24
CA GLY A 170 -27.29 13.42 -12.55
C GLY A 170 -28.14 12.73 -13.62
N THR A 171 -28.03 13.21 -14.85
CA THR A 171 -28.66 12.58 -16.02
C THR A 171 -27.60 11.88 -16.87
N TRP A 172 -27.83 10.61 -17.18
CA TRP A 172 -26.98 9.88 -18.11
C TRP A 172 -27.30 10.32 -19.54
N ILE A 173 -26.30 10.88 -20.22
CA ILE A 173 -26.40 11.32 -21.61
C ILE A 173 -25.30 10.63 -22.40
N GLN A 174 -25.65 10.10 -23.56
CA GLN A 174 -24.68 9.54 -24.49
C GLN A 174 -24.07 10.68 -25.31
N GLN A 175 -22.74 10.85 -25.25
CA GLN A 175 -22.01 11.78 -26.12
C GLN A 175 -20.88 11.02 -26.84
N ASN A 176 -20.78 11.19 -28.15
CA ASN A 176 -19.76 10.53 -28.98
C ASN A 176 -19.68 9.01 -28.78
N GLY A 177 -20.82 8.35 -28.56
CA GLY A 177 -20.90 6.91 -28.32
C GLY A 177 -20.58 6.47 -26.89
N VAL A 178 -20.17 7.38 -25.99
CA VAL A 178 -19.83 7.08 -24.59
C VAL A 178 -20.93 7.60 -23.66
N TRP A 179 -21.36 6.75 -22.72
CA TRP A 179 -22.30 7.16 -21.67
C TRP A 179 -21.59 8.00 -20.61
N MET A 180 -22.09 9.22 -20.39
CA MET A 180 -21.57 10.13 -19.37
C MET A 180 -22.68 10.63 -18.47
N LEU A 181 -22.43 10.62 -17.17
CA LEU A 181 -23.31 11.23 -16.18
C LEU A 181 -23.05 12.73 -16.19
N GLN A 182 -24.04 13.52 -16.61
CA GLN A 182 -24.02 14.96 -16.42
C GLN A 182 -24.55 15.30 -15.03
N SER A 183 -23.67 15.86 -14.20
CA SER A 183 -23.97 16.37 -12.87
C SER A 183 -23.70 17.89 -12.82
N ARG A 184 -24.07 18.53 -11.72
CA ARG A 184 -23.73 19.95 -11.47
C ARG A 184 -22.22 20.24 -11.47
N THR A 185 -21.40 19.21 -11.26
CA THR A 185 -19.95 19.33 -11.09
C THR A 185 -19.15 18.96 -12.34
N GLY A 186 -19.80 18.42 -13.38
CA GLY A 186 -19.15 17.99 -14.61
C GLY A 186 -19.84 16.81 -15.28
N ALA A 187 -19.27 16.38 -16.41
CA ALA A 187 -19.66 15.17 -17.12
C ALA A 187 -18.61 14.08 -16.83
N PHE A 188 -19.05 12.92 -16.34
CA PHE A 188 -18.16 11.84 -15.94
C PHE A 188 -18.53 10.52 -16.61
N THR A 189 -17.54 9.78 -17.06
CA THR A 189 -17.74 8.39 -17.49
C THR A 189 -17.97 7.47 -16.29
N TYR A 190 -18.54 6.28 -16.52
CA TYR A 190 -18.76 5.31 -15.45
C TYR A 190 -17.44 4.87 -14.76
N SER A 191 -16.35 4.73 -15.53
CA SER A 191 -15.03 4.37 -14.99
C SER A 191 -14.43 5.47 -14.12
N GLU A 192 -14.57 6.73 -14.51
CA GLU A 192 -14.13 7.88 -13.70
C GLU A 192 -14.93 7.98 -12.41
N LEU A 193 -16.26 7.80 -12.47
CA LEU A 193 -17.11 7.75 -11.28
C LEU A 193 -16.69 6.63 -10.34
N GLY A 194 -16.37 5.44 -10.86
CA GLY A 194 -15.83 4.33 -10.09
C GLY A 194 -14.50 4.67 -9.41
N ALA A 195 -13.60 5.38 -10.10
CA ALA A 195 -12.32 5.80 -9.55
C ALA A 195 -12.47 6.83 -8.41
N ILE A 196 -13.35 7.82 -8.57
CA ILE A 196 -13.58 8.85 -7.55
C ILE A 196 -14.56 8.40 -6.46
N ALA A 197 -15.27 7.28 -6.62
CA ALA A 197 -16.31 6.86 -5.67
C ALA A 197 -15.80 6.73 -4.23
N ASN A 198 -14.56 6.28 -4.10
CA ASN A 198 -13.87 6.07 -2.83
C ASN A 198 -13.31 7.35 -2.21
N THR A 199 -13.41 8.49 -2.92
CA THR A 199 -12.82 9.77 -2.51
C THR A 199 -13.80 10.70 -1.82
N THR A 200 -15.10 10.38 -1.87
CA THR A 200 -16.17 11.28 -1.44
C THR A 200 -16.38 11.27 0.06
N LEU A 201 -16.92 12.38 0.59
CA LEU A 201 -17.27 12.51 1.99
C LEU A 201 -18.20 11.39 2.50
N PRO A 202 -19.29 11.00 1.79
CA PRO A 202 -20.11 9.87 2.21
C PRO A 202 -19.35 8.55 2.28
N SER A 203 -18.49 8.26 1.30
CA SER A 203 -17.66 7.04 1.30
C SER A 203 -16.69 7.02 2.49
N VAL A 204 -16.02 8.14 2.76
CA VAL A 204 -15.12 8.27 3.92
C VAL A 204 -15.89 8.14 5.23
N ALA A 205 -17.07 8.76 5.35
CA ALA A 205 -17.92 8.63 6.53
C ALA A 205 -18.38 7.19 6.78
N ALA A 206 -18.80 6.46 5.73
CA ALA A 206 -19.19 5.07 5.85
C ALA A 206 -18.04 4.19 6.39
N ARG A 207 -16.82 4.42 5.87
CA ARG A 207 -15.61 3.71 6.32
C ARG A 207 -15.22 4.09 7.75
N LEU A 208 -15.30 5.36 8.11
CA LEU A 208 -15.12 5.81 9.50
C LEU A 208 -16.13 5.14 10.43
N GLY A 209 -17.38 5.00 9.99
CA GLY A 209 -18.42 4.27 10.71
C GLY A 209 -18.01 2.84 11.03
N TRP A 210 -17.56 2.08 10.03
CA TRP A 210 -17.02 0.72 10.22
C TRP A 210 -15.82 0.69 11.18
N ILE A 211 -14.86 1.61 11.01
CA ILE A 211 -13.66 1.69 11.86
C ILE A 211 -14.05 1.95 13.32
N LEU A 212 -15.01 2.84 13.57
CA LEU A 212 -15.48 3.13 14.92
C LEU A 212 -16.20 1.94 15.55
N LEU A 213 -17.08 1.27 14.81
CA LEU A 213 -17.79 0.10 15.31
C LEU A 213 -16.82 -1.05 15.64
N ALA A 214 -15.82 -1.28 14.77
CA ALA A 214 -14.76 -2.25 15.04
C ALA A 214 -13.91 -1.84 16.26
N GLY A 215 -13.58 -0.55 16.39
CA GLY A 215 -12.90 0.01 17.56
C GLY A 215 -13.67 -0.20 18.85
N VAL A 216 -14.98 0.03 18.83
CA VAL A 216 -15.86 -0.21 19.98
C VAL A 216 -15.94 -1.68 20.32
N LEU A 217 -16.07 -2.57 19.33
CA LEU A 217 -16.06 -4.01 19.55
C LEU A 217 -14.77 -4.44 20.26
N MET A 218 -13.62 -3.96 19.81
CA MET A 218 -12.33 -4.22 20.47
C MET A 218 -12.28 -3.66 21.90
N GLY A 219 -12.78 -2.44 22.12
CA GLY A 219 -12.87 -1.85 23.47
C GLY A 219 -13.83 -2.61 24.40
N ALA A 220 -14.94 -3.12 23.88
CA ALA A 220 -15.88 -3.95 24.63
C ALA A 220 -15.26 -5.29 25.04
N VAL A 221 -14.48 -5.92 24.14
CA VAL A 221 -13.70 -7.11 24.48
C VAL A 221 -12.74 -6.81 25.63
N GLU A 222 -12.02 -5.69 25.60
CA GLU A 222 -11.12 -5.29 26.70
C GLU A 222 -11.84 -5.05 28.03
N LEU A 223 -13.06 -4.51 28.02
CA LEU A 223 -13.86 -4.33 29.25
C LEU A 223 -14.28 -5.66 29.88
N ILE A 224 -14.53 -6.69 29.06
CA ILE A 224 -14.94 -8.03 29.54
C ILE A 224 -13.71 -8.86 29.94
N ARG A 225 -12.55 -8.54 29.37
CA ARG A 225 -11.31 -9.30 29.46
C ARG A 225 -10.73 -9.53 30.86
N PRO A 226 -10.91 -8.69 31.90
CA PRO A 226 -10.44 -9.01 33.26
C PRO A 226 -10.93 -10.36 33.80
N ARG A 227 -11.94 -10.97 33.15
CA ARG A 227 -12.45 -12.31 33.44
C ARG A 227 -11.63 -13.46 32.82
N TRP A 228 -10.64 -13.18 31.96
CA TRP A 228 -9.87 -14.18 31.21
C TRP A 228 -8.38 -14.15 31.57
N THR A 229 -7.79 -15.31 31.80
CA THR A 229 -6.34 -15.48 32.01
C THR A 229 -5.64 -15.69 30.66
N GLY A 230 -4.62 -14.88 30.35
CA GLY A 230 -3.81 -15.07 29.12
C GLY A 230 -3.24 -13.77 28.50
N PRO A 231 -2.41 -13.91 27.44
CA PRO A 231 -1.87 -12.77 26.69
C PRO A 231 -2.99 -11.98 26.01
N ASN A 232 -2.74 -10.69 25.77
CA ASN A 232 -3.73 -9.81 25.17
C ASN A 232 -3.47 -9.68 23.67
N PRO A 233 -4.22 -10.38 22.79
CA PRO A 233 -3.98 -10.29 21.36
C PRO A 233 -4.26 -8.89 20.82
N ILE A 234 -5.23 -8.14 21.37
CA ILE A 234 -5.57 -6.78 20.94
C ILE A 234 -4.42 -5.82 21.32
N LYS A 235 -3.93 -5.90 22.55
CA LYS A 235 -2.77 -5.09 22.99
C LYS A 235 -1.47 -5.50 22.29
N ALA A 236 -1.25 -6.79 22.07
CA ALA A 236 -0.07 -7.29 21.35
C ALA A 236 -0.10 -6.81 19.89
N ALA A 237 -1.25 -6.95 19.22
CA ALA A 237 -1.42 -6.52 17.84
C ALA A 237 -1.30 -4.99 17.68
N SER A 238 -1.86 -4.22 18.61
CA SER A 238 -1.76 -2.76 18.56
C SER A 238 -0.35 -2.24 18.87
N ALA A 239 0.36 -2.87 19.81
CA ALA A 239 1.73 -2.49 20.18
C ALA A 239 2.75 -2.74 19.07
N GLU A 240 2.54 -3.78 18.26
CA GLU A 240 3.46 -4.22 17.19
C GLU A 240 2.87 -3.99 15.79
N SER A 241 1.91 -3.07 15.66
CA SER A 241 1.14 -2.85 14.43
C SER A 241 2.00 -2.63 13.19
N LEU A 242 3.14 -1.93 13.31
CA LEU A 242 4.08 -1.74 12.19
C LEU A 242 4.76 -3.03 11.77
N LEU A 243 5.21 -3.85 12.73
CA LEU A 243 5.87 -5.13 12.45
C LEU A 243 4.88 -6.10 11.80
N LEU A 244 3.66 -6.18 12.33
CA LEU A 244 2.59 -7.00 11.78
C LEU A 244 2.21 -6.54 10.38
N TYR A 245 2.13 -5.23 10.16
CA TYR A 245 1.86 -4.67 8.85
C TYR A 245 2.94 -5.04 7.82
N MET A 246 4.22 -4.86 8.17
CA MET A 246 5.32 -5.25 7.28
C MET A 246 5.38 -6.75 7.02
N LEU A 247 5.15 -7.58 8.05
CA LEU A 247 5.12 -9.04 7.89
C LEU A 247 3.97 -9.47 6.97
N HIS A 248 2.78 -8.91 7.18
CA HIS A 248 1.60 -9.18 6.36
C HIS A 248 1.83 -8.83 4.88
N LEU A 249 2.33 -7.63 4.60
CA LEU A 249 2.62 -7.22 3.23
C LEU A 249 3.68 -8.09 2.57
N ASN A 250 4.80 -8.36 3.25
CA ASN A 250 5.87 -9.18 2.70
C ASN A 250 5.38 -10.62 2.44
N LEU A 251 4.54 -11.15 3.32
CA LEU A 251 4.01 -12.50 3.14
C LEU A 251 3.06 -12.58 1.94
N LEU A 252 2.13 -11.63 1.80
CA LEU A 252 1.20 -11.62 0.68
C LEU A 252 1.91 -11.29 -0.64
N PHE A 253 2.63 -10.17 -0.70
CA PHE A 253 3.13 -9.62 -1.97
C PHE A 253 4.50 -10.17 -2.39
N SER A 254 5.30 -10.70 -1.46
CA SER A 254 6.61 -11.26 -1.80
C SER A 254 6.63 -12.78 -1.72
N VAL A 255 6.21 -13.38 -0.60
CA VAL A 255 6.34 -14.83 -0.39
C VAL A 255 5.28 -15.61 -1.17
N LEU A 256 3.99 -15.33 -0.96
CA LEU A 256 2.91 -16.10 -1.57
C LEU A 256 2.82 -15.89 -3.09
N LEU A 257 3.19 -14.69 -3.56
CA LEU A 257 3.24 -14.37 -4.98
C LEU A 257 4.61 -14.66 -5.62
N ALA A 258 5.56 -15.26 -4.88
CA ALA A 258 6.82 -15.66 -5.47
C ALA A 258 6.57 -16.65 -6.61
N PRO A 259 7.22 -16.51 -7.79
CA PRO A 259 7.03 -17.42 -8.91
C PRO A 259 7.26 -18.90 -8.55
N ALA A 260 8.17 -19.17 -7.61
CA ALA A 260 8.39 -20.53 -7.10
C ALA A 260 7.19 -21.07 -6.31
N VAL A 261 6.56 -20.24 -5.46
CA VAL A 261 5.38 -20.63 -4.69
C VAL A 261 4.18 -20.80 -5.60
N ILE A 262 3.95 -19.86 -6.53
CA ILE A 262 2.89 -19.99 -7.54
C ILE A 262 3.12 -21.24 -8.40
N GLY A 263 4.35 -21.50 -8.83
CA GLY A 263 4.69 -22.68 -9.62
C GLY A 263 4.47 -24.01 -8.89
N LEU A 264 4.66 -24.06 -7.57
CA LEU A 264 4.44 -25.25 -6.75
C LEU A 264 2.97 -25.44 -6.35
N THR A 265 2.27 -24.36 -6.06
CA THR A 265 0.91 -24.41 -5.47
C THR A 265 -0.19 -24.23 -6.51
N GLY A 266 0.11 -23.62 -7.66
CA GLY A 266 -0.88 -23.13 -8.62
C GLY A 266 -1.70 -21.95 -8.08
N TRP A 267 -1.33 -21.37 -6.92
CA TRP A 267 -2.09 -20.29 -6.28
C TRP A 267 -1.72 -18.93 -6.89
N GLY A 268 -2.27 -18.68 -8.07
CA GLY A 268 -2.24 -17.35 -8.69
C GLY A 268 -3.27 -16.39 -8.09
N TRP A 269 -3.27 -15.16 -8.58
CA TRP A 269 -4.32 -14.19 -8.26
C TRP A 269 -5.70 -14.74 -8.64
N GLY A 270 -6.63 -14.77 -7.67
CA GLY A 270 -8.01 -15.19 -7.89
C GLY A 270 -8.22 -16.70 -8.09
N SER A 271 -7.18 -17.54 -7.97
CA SER A 271 -7.33 -18.99 -8.14
C SER A 271 -7.90 -19.68 -6.89
N LEU A 272 -7.81 -19.02 -5.73
CA LEU A 272 -8.38 -19.50 -4.48
C LEU A 272 -9.85 -19.06 -4.42
N GLY A 273 -10.78 -20.01 -4.52
CA GLY A 273 -12.20 -19.75 -4.24
C GLY A 273 -12.41 -19.19 -2.83
N TRP A 274 -13.64 -18.78 -2.51
CA TRP A 274 -13.96 -18.12 -1.22
C TRP A 274 -13.45 -18.86 0.01
N THR A 275 -13.64 -20.18 0.08
CA THR A 275 -13.18 -21.00 1.21
C THR A 275 -11.66 -20.98 1.35
N GLY A 276 -10.93 -21.15 0.23
CA GLY A 276 -9.47 -21.10 0.22
C GLY A 276 -8.95 -19.72 0.63
N THR A 277 -9.60 -18.66 0.15
CA THR A 277 -9.28 -17.28 0.53
C THR A 277 -9.51 -17.03 2.02
N LEU A 278 -10.62 -17.52 2.59
CA LEU A 278 -10.91 -17.38 4.02
C LEU A 278 -9.92 -18.15 4.89
N LEU A 279 -9.59 -19.40 4.53
CA LEU A 279 -8.62 -20.21 5.26
C LEU A 279 -7.21 -19.59 5.20
N LEU A 280 -6.78 -19.14 4.02
CA LEU A 280 -5.50 -18.46 3.87
C LEU A 280 -5.49 -17.16 4.68
N THR A 281 -6.56 -16.37 4.65
CA THR A 281 -6.68 -15.15 5.44
C THR A 281 -6.57 -15.45 6.94
N ALA A 282 -7.27 -16.47 7.43
CA ALA A 282 -7.19 -16.91 8.83
C ALA A 282 -5.77 -17.37 9.20
N ALA A 283 -5.10 -18.13 8.33
CA ALA A 283 -3.73 -18.58 8.53
C ALA A 283 -2.74 -17.41 8.59
N VAL A 284 -2.87 -16.43 7.68
CA VAL A 284 -2.04 -15.23 7.65
C VAL A 284 -2.26 -14.39 8.91
N ILE A 285 -3.53 -14.20 9.34
CA ILE A 285 -3.85 -13.50 10.59
C ILE A 285 -3.23 -14.24 11.79
N GLY A 286 -3.40 -15.57 11.87
CA GLY A 286 -2.85 -16.40 12.94
C GLY A 286 -1.34 -16.32 13.03
N LEU A 287 -0.63 -16.41 11.90
CA LEU A 287 0.82 -16.28 11.84
C LEU A 287 1.30 -14.90 12.27
N ASN A 288 0.62 -13.84 11.80
CA ASN A 288 0.93 -12.48 12.22
C ASN A 288 0.74 -12.30 13.73
N LEU A 289 -0.40 -12.72 14.29
CA LEU A 289 -0.65 -12.64 15.73
C LEU A 289 0.39 -13.44 16.54
N TRP A 290 0.73 -14.65 16.09
CA TRP A 290 1.78 -15.45 16.72
C TRP A 290 3.13 -14.73 16.69
N ALA A 291 3.53 -14.16 15.55
CA ALA A 291 4.77 -13.42 15.41
C ALA A 291 4.81 -12.18 16.33
N GLY A 292 3.69 -11.45 16.43
CA GLY A 292 3.56 -10.31 17.34
C GLY A 292 3.73 -10.71 18.81
N ILE A 293 3.08 -11.81 19.24
CA ILE A 293 3.22 -12.34 20.61
C ILE A 293 4.64 -12.84 20.87
N ALA A 294 5.23 -13.56 19.93
CA ALA A 294 6.59 -14.07 20.04
C ALA A 294 7.61 -12.92 20.15
N TRP A 295 7.48 -11.90 19.31
CA TRP A 295 8.31 -10.71 19.36
C TRP A 295 8.14 -9.93 20.67
N GLN A 296 6.92 -9.82 21.20
CA GLN A 296 6.68 -9.18 22.48
C GLN A 296 7.41 -9.91 23.63
N LYS A 297 7.47 -11.24 23.61
CA LYS A 297 8.25 -12.02 24.58
C LYS A 297 9.75 -11.75 24.45
N VAL A 298 10.26 -11.67 23.22
CA VAL A 298 11.67 -11.30 22.96
C VAL A 298 11.99 -9.89 23.49
N ARG A 299 11.07 -8.92 23.34
CA ARG A 299 11.27 -7.55 23.86
C ARG A 299 11.37 -7.48 25.39
N GLN A 300 10.85 -8.46 26.12
CA GLN A 300 11.01 -8.55 27.57
C GLN A 300 12.44 -8.92 27.98
N THR A 301 13.27 -9.42 27.04
CA THR A 301 14.69 -9.74 27.23
C THR A 301 15.56 -8.85 26.33
N PRO A 302 15.99 -7.66 26.82
CA PRO A 302 16.70 -6.67 26.01
C PRO A 302 17.96 -7.19 25.31
N ASP A 303 18.70 -8.10 25.94
CA ASP A 303 19.94 -8.66 25.38
C ASP A 303 19.67 -9.59 24.20
N LEU A 304 18.65 -10.45 24.32
CA LEU A 304 18.20 -11.30 23.23
C LEU A 304 17.70 -10.46 22.06
N MET A 305 16.86 -9.44 22.35
CA MET A 305 16.34 -8.52 21.34
C MET A 305 17.49 -7.83 20.57
N ARG A 306 18.46 -7.26 21.29
CA ARG A 306 19.62 -6.60 20.66
C ARG A 306 20.44 -7.59 19.84
N SER A 307 20.71 -8.79 20.36
CA SER A 307 21.46 -9.82 19.63
C SER A 307 20.76 -10.21 18.32
N LEU A 308 19.45 -10.45 18.36
CA LEU A 308 18.66 -10.77 17.17
C LEU A 308 18.63 -9.61 16.17
N GLN A 309 18.48 -8.37 16.65
CA GLN A 309 18.54 -7.19 15.78
C GLN A 309 19.89 -7.05 15.09
N HIS A 310 21.01 -7.22 15.81
CA HIS A 310 22.34 -7.16 15.22
C HIS A 310 22.55 -8.28 14.19
N LYS A 311 22.14 -9.51 14.50
CA LYS A 311 22.23 -10.63 13.55
C LYS A 311 21.38 -10.38 12.31
N ALA A 312 20.16 -9.88 12.48
CA ALA A 312 19.27 -9.54 11.37
C ALA A 312 19.85 -8.43 10.50
N VAL A 313 20.36 -7.34 11.10
CA VAL A 313 21.00 -6.24 10.37
C VAL A 313 22.28 -6.69 9.68
N ALA A 314 23.09 -7.53 10.32
CA ALA A 314 24.30 -8.09 9.71
C ALA A 314 23.96 -8.99 8.52
N ALA A 315 23.00 -9.91 8.68
CA ALA A 315 22.54 -10.77 7.59
C ALA A 315 21.95 -9.96 6.43
N LEU A 316 21.14 -8.94 6.73
CA LEU A 316 20.60 -8.02 5.74
C LEU A 316 21.71 -7.22 5.04
N GLY A 317 22.72 -6.76 5.79
CA GLY A 317 23.87 -6.04 5.24
C GLY A 317 24.70 -6.91 4.29
N ILE A 318 24.98 -8.16 4.69
CA ILE A 318 25.66 -9.14 3.84
C ILE A 318 24.83 -9.42 2.59
N TRP A 319 23.53 -9.66 2.73
CA TRP A 319 22.63 -9.86 1.59
C TRP A 319 22.52 -8.62 0.71
N CYS A 320 22.55 -7.42 1.29
CA CYS A 320 22.53 -6.18 0.52
C CYS A 320 23.79 -6.04 -0.34
N VAL A 321 24.97 -6.35 0.22
CA VAL A 321 26.25 -6.22 -0.47
C VAL A 321 26.47 -7.35 -1.48
N LEU A 322 26.14 -8.60 -1.15
CA LEU A 322 26.43 -9.77 -1.98
C LEU A 322 25.24 -10.21 -2.84
N GLY A 323 24.03 -9.93 -2.40
CA GLY A 323 22.81 -10.25 -3.13
C GLY A 323 22.75 -9.50 -4.46
N GLY A 324 22.02 -10.08 -5.42
CA GLY A 324 21.82 -9.49 -6.75
C GLY A 324 23.06 -9.52 -7.67
N TRP A 325 24.29 -9.56 -7.15
CA TRP A 325 25.50 -9.69 -7.98
C TRP A 325 25.56 -11.00 -8.76
N TRP A 326 24.96 -12.06 -8.22
CA TRP A 326 24.78 -13.31 -8.96
C TRP A 326 23.92 -13.09 -10.22
N THR A 327 22.83 -12.34 -10.10
CA THR A 327 21.94 -11.96 -11.21
C THR A 327 22.65 -11.06 -12.21
N VAL A 328 23.43 -10.07 -11.75
CA VAL A 328 24.27 -9.23 -12.62
C VAL A 328 25.26 -10.10 -13.39
N ARG A 329 25.99 -11.00 -12.70
CA ARG A 329 26.93 -11.92 -13.34
C ARG A 329 26.25 -12.83 -14.35
N HIS A 330 25.04 -13.30 -14.05
CA HIS A 330 24.24 -14.12 -14.95
C HIS A 330 23.94 -13.37 -16.26
N PHE A 331 23.41 -12.14 -16.19
CA PHE A 331 23.09 -11.34 -17.38
C PHE A 331 24.31 -10.76 -18.09
N LEU A 332 25.45 -10.59 -17.41
CA LEU A 332 26.72 -10.26 -18.08
C LEU A 332 27.20 -11.41 -18.99
N GLN A 333 26.92 -12.66 -18.64
CA GLN A 333 27.32 -13.85 -19.42
C GLN A 333 26.25 -14.28 -20.45
N SER A 334 24.99 -13.99 -20.12
CA SER A 334 23.80 -14.41 -20.87
C SER A 334 22.82 -13.24 -21.02
N PRO A 335 23.22 -12.12 -21.69
CA PRO A 335 22.37 -10.93 -21.84
C PRO A 335 21.07 -11.22 -22.62
N GLU A 336 21.05 -12.29 -23.40
CA GLU A 336 19.92 -12.69 -24.25
C GLU A 336 18.71 -13.16 -23.43
N LEU A 337 18.97 -13.67 -22.23
CA LEU A 337 17.94 -14.16 -21.31
C LEU A 337 17.28 -13.06 -20.48
N ALA A 338 17.77 -11.81 -20.58
CA ALA A 338 17.20 -10.68 -19.86
C ALA A 338 15.77 -10.41 -20.34
N LYS A 339 14.85 -10.27 -19.37
CA LYS A 339 13.45 -9.90 -19.65
C LYS A 339 13.22 -8.40 -19.52
N GLU A 340 14.08 -7.72 -18.77
CA GLU A 340 14.00 -6.31 -18.40
C GLU A 340 15.18 -5.50 -18.94
N PRO A 341 14.98 -4.22 -19.30
CA PRO A 341 15.98 -3.41 -19.96
C PRO A 341 16.97 -2.78 -18.96
N TYR A 342 18.02 -3.53 -18.59
CA TYR A 342 19.07 -3.01 -17.70
C TYR A 342 20.12 -2.21 -18.46
N ALA A 343 20.61 -1.13 -17.84
CA ALA A 343 21.53 -0.18 -18.46
C ALA A 343 22.85 -0.83 -18.97
N PHE A 344 23.31 -1.90 -18.31
CA PHE A 344 24.56 -2.58 -18.67
C PHE A 344 24.41 -3.62 -19.80
N LEU A 345 23.19 -3.94 -20.24
CA LEU A 345 22.96 -5.04 -21.19
C LEU A 345 23.64 -4.79 -22.54
N ASN A 346 23.63 -3.57 -23.07
CA ASN A 346 24.31 -3.28 -24.33
C ASN A 346 25.83 -3.49 -24.25
N ALA A 347 26.45 -3.14 -23.11
CA ALA A 347 27.87 -3.43 -22.89
C ALA A 347 28.12 -4.95 -22.78
N ALA A 348 27.20 -5.71 -22.16
CA ALA A 348 27.28 -7.16 -22.10
C ALA A 348 27.12 -7.82 -23.49
N ARG A 349 26.18 -7.34 -24.30
CA ARG A 349 25.96 -7.78 -25.68
C ARG A 349 27.21 -7.54 -26.54
N ALA A 350 27.77 -6.33 -26.48
CA ALA A 350 29.00 -5.99 -27.21
C ALA A 350 30.18 -6.91 -26.82
N ARG A 351 30.36 -7.21 -25.53
CA ARG A 351 31.40 -8.15 -25.05
C ARG A 351 31.21 -9.58 -25.58
N LYS A 352 29.96 -9.98 -25.84
CA LYS A 352 29.61 -11.29 -26.40
C LYS A 352 29.62 -11.31 -27.94
N GLY A 353 29.90 -10.18 -28.59
CA GLY A 353 29.86 -10.05 -30.05
C GLY A 353 28.45 -9.94 -30.63
N LEU A 354 27.46 -9.57 -29.82
CA LEU A 354 26.07 -9.37 -30.24
C LEU A 354 25.81 -7.89 -30.55
N PRO A 355 24.93 -7.58 -31.53
CA PRO A 355 24.59 -6.20 -31.85
C PRO A 355 23.84 -5.54 -30.67
N PRO A 356 24.13 -4.26 -30.35
CA PRO A 356 23.38 -3.52 -29.36
C PRO A 356 21.94 -3.28 -29.82
N THR A 357 21.02 -3.14 -28.88
CA THR A 357 19.60 -2.88 -29.13
C THR A 357 19.15 -1.65 -28.33
N PRO A 358 18.06 -0.96 -28.71
CA PRO A 358 17.65 0.29 -28.05
C PRO A 358 17.48 0.19 -26.53
N ASP A 359 17.09 -0.98 -26.05
CA ASP A 359 16.82 -1.29 -24.64
C ASP A 359 17.71 -2.41 -24.07
N GLY A 360 18.71 -2.87 -24.85
CA GLY A 360 19.60 -3.97 -24.47
C GLY A 360 18.95 -5.36 -24.47
N LEU A 361 17.66 -5.47 -24.82
CA LEU A 361 16.93 -6.73 -24.85
C LEU A 361 17.14 -7.48 -26.17
N CYS A 362 17.01 -8.82 -26.10
CA CYS A 362 17.08 -9.70 -27.26
C CYS A 362 15.93 -9.43 -28.24
N ARG A 363 16.25 -9.42 -29.54
CA ARG A 363 15.31 -9.17 -30.66
C ARG A 363 15.11 -10.39 -31.56
N ASP A 364 15.96 -11.40 -31.38
CA ASP A 364 15.96 -12.63 -32.13
C ASP A 364 15.61 -13.82 -31.21
N PRO A 365 14.48 -14.51 -31.41
CA PRO A 365 14.14 -15.70 -30.63
C PRO A 365 15.20 -16.80 -30.69
N GLU A 366 15.92 -16.95 -31.82
CA GLU A 366 16.94 -18.00 -31.97
C GLU A 366 18.14 -17.75 -31.04
N GLU A 367 18.56 -16.49 -30.93
CA GLU A 367 19.58 -16.04 -29.99
C GLU A 367 19.19 -16.43 -28.53
N TYR A 368 17.94 -16.19 -28.14
CA TYR A 368 17.42 -16.59 -26.82
C TYR A 368 17.43 -18.10 -26.62
N PHE A 369 16.89 -18.87 -27.57
CA PHE A 369 16.76 -20.32 -27.42
C PHE A 369 18.10 -21.05 -27.45
N ARG A 370 19.07 -20.55 -28.22
CA ARG A 370 20.43 -21.08 -28.22
C ARG A 370 21.08 -20.94 -26.84
N GLU A 371 20.95 -19.77 -26.23
CA GLU A 371 21.49 -19.52 -24.90
C GLU A 371 20.73 -20.31 -23.81
N ALA A 372 19.40 -20.39 -23.91
CA ALA A 372 18.58 -21.21 -23.03
C ALA A 372 18.97 -22.69 -23.10
N GLY A 373 19.24 -23.21 -24.30
CA GLY A 373 19.77 -24.55 -24.53
C GLY A 373 21.14 -24.77 -23.90
N ARG A 374 22.09 -23.83 -24.09
CA ARG A 374 23.42 -23.86 -23.44
C ARG A 374 23.31 -23.93 -21.91
N ARG A 375 22.35 -23.23 -21.33
CA ARG A 375 22.06 -23.20 -19.88
C ARG A 375 21.16 -24.35 -19.41
N LYS A 376 20.74 -25.25 -20.31
CA LYS A 376 19.85 -26.39 -20.02
C LYS A 376 18.50 -25.98 -19.43
N LEU A 377 17.99 -24.80 -19.80
CA LEU A 377 16.66 -24.35 -19.39
C LEU A 377 15.59 -25.16 -20.12
N HIS A 378 14.73 -25.83 -19.36
CA HIS A 378 13.61 -26.59 -19.91
C HIS A 378 12.45 -25.63 -20.16
N LEU A 379 12.10 -25.43 -21.42
CA LEU A 379 11.00 -24.57 -21.84
C LEU A 379 9.90 -25.42 -22.45
N SER A 380 8.69 -25.34 -21.90
CA SER A 380 7.51 -25.97 -22.49
C SER A 380 7.22 -25.38 -23.89
N PRO A 381 6.51 -26.12 -24.77
CA PRO A 381 6.13 -25.61 -26.08
C PRO A 381 5.36 -24.28 -26.00
N GLU A 382 4.46 -24.15 -25.01
CA GLU A 382 3.71 -22.92 -24.73
C GLU A 382 4.65 -21.77 -24.32
N ALA A 383 5.59 -22.02 -23.41
CA ALA A 383 6.55 -21.00 -22.99
C ALA A 383 7.44 -20.52 -24.15
N LYS A 384 7.82 -21.41 -25.07
CA LYS A 384 8.55 -21.02 -26.29
C LYS A 384 7.71 -20.13 -27.19
N ALA A 385 6.43 -20.46 -27.38
CA ALA A 385 5.50 -19.66 -28.18
C ALA A 385 5.32 -18.26 -27.58
N ASP A 386 5.13 -18.17 -26.26
CA ASP A 386 4.98 -16.89 -25.56
C ASP A 386 6.24 -16.04 -25.59
N ILE A 387 7.42 -16.63 -25.38
CA ILE A 387 8.70 -15.91 -25.49
C ILE A 387 8.92 -15.39 -26.91
N THR A 388 8.60 -16.19 -27.92
CA THR A 388 8.69 -15.79 -29.32
C THR A 388 7.77 -14.60 -29.59
N ARG A 389 6.51 -14.67 -29.15
CA ARG A 389 5.55 -13.57 -29.27
C ARG A 389 6.05 -12.29 -28.59
N LEU A 390 6.60 -12.40 -27.39
CA LEU A 390 7.16 -11.27 -26.63
C LEU A 390 8.35 -10.62 -27.35
N ILE A 391 9.29 -11.42 -27.88
CA ILE A 391 10.46 -10.92 -28.59
C ILE A 391 10.05 -10.26 -29.91
N GLN A 392 9.14 -10.88 -30.67
CA GLN A 392 8.62 -10.32 -31.92
C GLN A 392 7.85 -9.02 -31.70
N ALA A 393 7.02 -8.95 -30.66
CA ALA A 393 6.29 -7.73 -30.30
C ALA A 393 7.24 -6.55 -30.02
N ARG A 394 8.41 -6.82 -29.41
CA ARG A 394 9.43 -5.78 -29.21
C ARG A 394 9.99 -5.32 -30.55
N SER A 395 10.35 -6.25 -31.45
CA SER A 395 10.94 -5.96 -32.76
C SER A 395 10.00 -5.22 -33.72
N GLY A 396 8.68 -5.32 -33.54
CA GLY A 396 7.67 -4.64 -34.37
C GLY A 396 7.47 -3.15 -34.09
N GLY A 397 8.00 -2.60 -32.99
CA GLY A 397 7.82 -1.19 -32.58
C GLY A 397 8.77 -0.18 -33.25
N THR A 398 9.61 -0.61 -34.18
CA THR A 398 10.55 0.24 -34.94
C THR A 398 10.24 0.19 -36.44
N ARG A 399 9.08 0.71 -36.83
CA ARG A 399 8.83 1.18 -38.20
C ARG A 399 8.26 2.57 -38.17
#